data_AF-A0AA37Q3Q8-F1
#
_entry.id   AF-A0AA37Q3Q8-F1
#
_cell.length_a   1.000
_cell.length_b   1.000
_cell.length_c   1.000
_cell.angle_alpha   90.00
_cell.angle_beta   90.00
_cell.angle_gamma   90.00
#
_symmetry.space_group_name_H-M   'P 1'
#
loop_
_entity.id
_entity.type
_entity.pdbx_description
1 polymer ?
#
loop_
_entity_poly.entity_id
_entity_poly.type
_entity_poly.pdbx_seq_one_letter_code
_entity_poly.pdbx_strand_id
1 'polypeptide(L)'
;MSSTTSDPSVSQAPSAPRSGIERRRALADRAAPDPAAHVELPRLLLSDPGRTARAAHAGHGLAERTLADVVAPFSSQVAGLLFGPPLDEVLADQPSLEEAIIARARRLAARAYPADVVSDRATDAYVDHAARHELHRALLACYQTHVRLPHHGTATNQLHPLTCRLMAVLEGAWERDLLARARRTASRLGTALDETLPEDPAAFVEWYKRAAFTHPLYEHPLYAFLAGEADREQLERFLRLEAAGEAAFDDLVALGQVGTRGEVKIEMGRNYWDELGNGKSHAVHTHLFHRLTEGLGITAPEAHELPWPVLAGANVMLWSCIPRRNAFRAQGALGAVELLAPQRCTRLVTGALRVGIPKKTMSYYAAHAIIDVGHAEGWLDHVVGPQVAAVPASRIGIAEGLIARADASLDYFDYAMGALRA
;
A
#
# COMPACT_ATOMS: atom_id res chain seq x y z
N MET A 1 -27.81 -83.12 29.92
CA MET A 1 -26.51 -83.16 29.22
C MET A 1 -26.28 -81.80 28.60
N SER A 2 -25.12 -81.24 28.89
CA SER A 2 -24.66 -79.84 28.88
C SER A 2 -25.20 -78.95 27.76
N SER A 3 -25.89 -77.83 28.00
CA SER A 3 -25.57 -76.60 28.77
C SER A 3 -24.66 -75.61 28.01
N THR A 4 -25.27 -74.78 27.17
CA THR A 4 -24.78 -73.43 26.84
C THR A 4 -25.98 -72.54 26.57
N THR A 5 -26.37 -71.80 27.61
CA THR A 5 -27.36 -70.73 27.58
C THR A 5 -26.80 -69.47 26.92
N SER A 6 -27.69 -68.83 26.19
CA SER A 6 -27.58 -67.68 25.31
C SER A 6 -27.50 -66.31 26.00
N ASP A 7 -26.98 -65.35 25.22
CA ASP A 7 -26.92 -63.88 25.35
C ASP A 7 -25.72 -63.29 26.14
N PRO A 8 -25.01 -62.26 25.59
CA PRO A 8 -25.57 -60.90 25.67
C PRO A 8 -25.19 -59.88 24.57
N SER A 9 -25.98 -58.81 24.57
CA SER A 9 -25.60 -57.40 24.37
C SER A 9 -25.48 -56.84 22.94
N VAL A 10 -26.56 -56.19 22.54
CA VAL A 10 -26.62 -55.17 21.48
C VAL A 10 -25.73 -53.98 21.86
N SER A 11 -24.66 -53.78 21.11
CA SER A 11 -23.89 -52.53 21.06
C SER A 11 -24.13 -51.88 19.70
N GLN A 12 -24.94 -50.81 19.70
CA GLN A 12 -25.16 -49.98 18.52
C GLN A 12 -23.89 -49.19 18.21
N ALA A 13 -23.29 -49.45 17.05
CA ALA A 13 -22.24 -48.63 16.49
C ALA A 13 -22.78 -47.21 16.18
N PRO A 14 -22.02 -46.13 16.45
CA PRO A 14 -22.48 -44.79 16.14
C PRO A 14 -22.62 -44.60 14.62
N SER A 15 -23.81 -44.17 14.20
CA SER A 15 -24.14 -43.87 12.81
C SER A 15 -23.26 -42.74 12.27
N ALA A 16 -22.66 -42.94 11.09
CA ALA A 16 -21.92 -41.90 10.39
C ALA A 16 -22.82 -40.69 10.04
N PRO A 17 -22.32 -39.43 10.16
CA PRO A 17 -23.14 -38.23 9.96
C PRO A 17 -23.61 -38.12 8.51
N ARG A 18 -24.92 -37.89 8.34
CA ARG A 18 -25.65 -38.02 7.06
C ARG A 18 -25.78 -36.72 6.27
N SER A 19 -25.05 -35.68 6.60
CA SER A 19 -25.00 -34.47 5.75
C SER A 19 -23.67 -33.71 5.83
N GLY A 20 -23.34 -32.98 4.76
CA GLY A 20 -22.10 -32.19 4.64
C GLY A 20 -21.97 -31.01 5.62
N ILE A 21 -23.01 -30.72 6.40
CA ILE A 21 -23.01 -29.69 7.45
C ILE A 21 -22.46 -30.27 8.77
N GLU A 22 -22.82 -31.51 9.10
CA GLU A 22 -22.36 -32.17 10.33
C GLU A 22 -20.86 -32.53 10.30
N ARG A 23 -20.32 -32.86 9.11
CA ARG A 23 -18.87 -33.05 8.92
C ARG A 23 -18.05 -31.78 9.20
N ARG A 24 -18.58 -30.60 8.88
CA ARG A 24 -17.89 -29.32 9.13
C ARG A 24 -17.85 -28.97 10.61
N ARG A 25 -18.91 -29.31 11.36
CA ARG A 25 -18.96 -29.08 12.82
C ARG A 25 -17.98 -29.98 13.57
N ALA A 26 -17.87 -31.26 13.19
CA ALA A 26 -16.92 -32.19 13.81
C ALA A 26 -15.43 -31.87 13.51
N LEU A 27 -15.14 -31.18 12.40
CA LEU A 27 -13.79 -30.68 12.08
C LEU A 27 -13.46 -29.37 12.82
N ALA A 28 -14.46 -28.53 13.10
CA ALA A 28 -14.28 -27.30 13.86
C ALA A 28 -13.94 -27.56 15.34
N ASP A 29 -14.57 -28.56 15.97
CA ASP A 29 -14.32 -28.89 17.38
C ASP A 29 -12.95 -29.55 17.65
N ARG A 30 -12.25 -30.02 16.60
CA ARG A 30 -10.89 -30.58 16.72
C ARG A 30 -9.78 -29.58 16.41
N ALA A 31 -10.12 -28.35 16.05
CA ALA A 31 -9.19 -27.31 15.63
C ALA A 31 -9.40 -25.99 16.39
N ALA A 32 -9.88 -26.04 17.63
CA ALA A 32 -9.88 -24.88 18.51
C ALA A 32 -8.43 -24.56 18.92
N PRO A 33 -7.86 -23.39 18.54
CA PRO A 33 -6.56 -22.99 19.02
C PRO A 33 -6.61 -22.68 20.52
N ASP A 34 -5.48 -22.85 21.20
CA ASP A 34 -5.28 -22.44 22.59
C ASP A 34 -5.63 -20.94 22.76
N PRO A 35 -6.62 -20.58 23.60
CA PRO A 35 -7.02 -19.19 23.82
C PRO A 35 -5.93 -18.34 24.51
N ALA A 36 -4.82 -18.95 24.97
CA ALA A 36 -3.66 -18.25 25.53
C ALA A 36 -2.51 -18.00 24.54
N ALA A 37 -2.61 -18.46 23.28
CA ALA A 37 -1.65 -18.12 22.23
C ALA A 37 -1.95 -16.71 21.70
N HIS A 38 -1.43 -15.69 22.39
CA HIS A 38 -1.34 -14.34 21.84
C HIS A 38 -0.49 -14.39 20.57
N VAL A 39 -1.13 -14.45 19.40
CA VAL A 39 -0.50 -14.10 18.13
C VAL A 39 -0.33 -12.59 18.15
N GLU A 40 0.87 -12.14 18.52
CA GLU A 40 1.26 -10.75 18.31
C GLU A 40 1.17 -10.47 16.80
N LEU A 41 0.27 -9.56 16.40
CA LEU A 41 0.15 -9.16 14.99
C LEU A 41 1.44 -8.43 14.58
N PRO A 42 2.09 -8.82 13.46
CA PRO A 42 3.31 -8.19 12.98
C PRO A 42 3.16 -6.67 12.76
N ARG A 43 4.16 -5.90 13.21
CA ARG A 43 4.28 -4.44 12.99
C ARG A 43 4.73 -4.12 11.55
N LEU A 44 3.91 -4.44 10.55
CA LEU A 44 4.31 -4.38 9.14
C LEU A 44 3.69 -3.26 8.30
N LEU A 45 2.99 -2.30 8.89
CA LEU A 45 2.37 -1.22 8.14
C LEU A 45 2.87 0.13 8.60
N LEU A 46 4.16 0.40 8.38
CA LEU A 46 4.85 1.60 8.86
C LEU A 46 4.73 1.72 10.39
N SER A 47 5.70 2.34 11.03
CA SER A 47 5.70 2.46 12.48
C SER A 47 4.71 3.52 12.99
N ASP A 48 4.44 3.49 14.30
CA ASP A 48 3.39 4.26 14.98
C ASP A 48 3.77 5.75 15.06
N PRO A 49 3.18 6.65 14.23
CA PRO A 49 3.42 8.09 14.36
C PRO A 49 2.88 8.64 15.69
N GLY A 50 1.97 7.92 16.36
CA GLY A 50 1.49 8.24 17.70
C GLY A 50 2.55 8.02 18.79
N ARG A 51 3.58 7.19 18.56
CA ARG A 51 4.66 6.96 19.54
C ARG A 51 5.54 8.19 19.72
N THR A 52 5.81 8.93 18.64
CA THR A 52 6.57 10.19 18.69
C THR A 52 5.74 11.34 19.28
N ALA A 53 4.44 11.41 18.97
CA ALA A 53 3.54 12.40 19.56
C ALA A 53 3.31 12.20 21.08
N ARG A 54 3.18 10.94 21.54
CA ARG A 54 3.02 10.60 22.97
C ARG A 54 4.29 10.90 23.78
N ALA A 55 5.48 10.73 23.20
CA ALA A 55 6.74 11.10 23.85
C ALA A 55 6.87 12.63 24.05
N ALA A 56 6.29 13.44 23.15
CA ALA A 56 6.28 14.89 23.27
C ALA A 56 5.24 15.42 24.29
N HIS A 57 4.17 14.68 24.56
CA HIS A 57 3.11 15.10 25.49
C HIS A 57 3.31 14.67 26.95
N ALA A 58 4.26 13.77 27.24
CA ALA A 58 4.46 13.22 28.59
C ALA A 58 5.22 14.16 29.56
N GLY A 59 5.51 15.39 29.17
CA GLY A 59 6.12 16.37 30.06
C GLY A 59 5.98 17.78 29.53
N HIS A 60 4.96 18.51 30.00
CA HIS A 60 5.06 19.89 30.50
C HIS A 60 3.66 20.48 30.68
N GLY A 61 3.43 21.04 31.87
CA GLY A 61 2.26 21.85 32.18
C GLY A 61 2.20 23.08 31.28
N LEU A 62 0.99 23.39 30.84
CA LEU A 62 0.65 24.57 30.05
C LEU A 62 0.87 25.84 30.90
N ALA A 63 2.05 26.43 30.76
CA ALA A 63 2.32 27.79 31.21
C ALA A 63 3.15 28.51 30.14
N GLU A 64 2.74 29.75 29.86
CA GLU A 64 3.19 30.66 28.82
C GLU A 64 4.70 30.60 28.51
N ARG A 65 5.02 30.33 27.24
CA ARG A 65 6.33 30.64 26.65
C ARG A 65 6.12 31.35 25.32
N THR A 66 6.37 32.65 25.30
CA THR A 66 6.71 33.39 24.08
C THR A 66 8.23 33.26 23.86
N LEU A 67 8.63 32.48 22.86
CA LEU A 67 10.01 32.35 22.35
C LEU A 67 9.95 31.62 21.01
N ALA A 68 10.38 32.27 19.92
CA ALA A 68 10.64 31.73 18.58
C ALA A 68 10.34 30.22 18.44
N ASP A 69 9.12 29.93 18.01
CA ASP A 69 8.56 28.59 18.00
C ASP A 69 9.46 27.58 17.27
N VAL A 70 10.03 26.62 18.01
CA VAL A 70 10.21 25.28 17.45
C VAL A 70 8.81 24.71 17.30
N VAL A 71 8.08 25.18 16.29
CA VAL A 71 6.77 24.64 15.94
C VAL A 71 7.02 23.16 15.62
N ALA A 72 6.39 22.25 16.37
CA ALA A 72 6.47 20.83 16.07
C ALA A 72 6.25 20.57 14.56
N PRO A 73 6.92 19.56 13.97
CA PRO A 73 6.73 19.19 12.58
C PRO A 73 5.23 19.11 12.25
N PHE A 74 4.85 19.59 11.07
CA PHE A 74 3.43 19.68 10.72
C PHE A 74 2.78 18.29 10.72
N SER A 75 3.53 17.29 10.23
CA SER A 75 3.13 15.88 10.28
C SER A 75 2.85 15.38 11.70
N SER A 76 3.65 15.78 12.70
CA SER A 76 3.43 15.43 14.11
C SER A 76 2.16 16.09 14.67
N GLN A 77 1.85 17.32 14.27
CA GLN A 77 0.60 17.97 14.68
C GLN A 77 -0.62 17.26 14.09
N VAL A 78 -0.57 16.92 12.80
CA VAL A 78 -1.64 16.14 12.15
C VAL A 78 -1.83 14.79 12.82
N ALA A 79 -0.74 14.07 13.13
CA ALA A 79 -0.82 12.82 13.89
C ALA A 79 -1.45 13.01 15.27
N GLY A 80 -1.11 14.08 15.98
CA GLY A 80 -1.74 14.42 17.27
C GLY A 80 -3.25 14.65 17.16
N LEU A 81 -3.73 15.28 16.08
CA LEU A 81 -5.17 15.45 15.84
C LEU A 81 -5.85 14.13 15.47
N LEU A 82 -5.19 13.26 14.70
CA LEU A 82 -5.76 11.98 14.26
C LEU A 82 -5.88 10.96 15.40
N PHE A 83 -4.84 10.89 16.25
CA PHE A 83 -4.68 9.85 17.26
C PHE A 83 -4.85 10.34 18.70
N GLY A 84 -5.24 11.60 18.87
CA GLY A 84 -5.48 12.25 20.16
C GLY A 84 -6.92 12.10 20.68
N PRO A 85 -7.33 12.94 21.65
CA PRO A 85 -8.70 13.01 22.16
C PRO A 85 -9.72 13.33 21.05
N PRO A 86 -11.03 13.12 21.30
CA PRO A 86 -12.09 13.53 20.37
C PRO A 86 -11.93 14.99 19.94
N LEU A 87 -11.88 15.24 18.62
CA LEU A 87 -11.57 16.57 18.11
C LEU A 87 -12.61 17.64 18.48
N ASP A 88 -13.88 17.27 18.67
CA ASP A 88 -14.91 18.21 19.11
C ASP A 88 -14.60 18.81 20.49
N GLU A 89 -14.00 18.03 21.41
CA GLU A 89 -13.57 18.52 22.72
C GLU A 89 -12.38 19.49 22.57
N VAL A 90 -11.41 19.11 21.74
CA VAL A 90 -10.24 19.97 21.45
C VAL A 90 -10.66 21.29 20.80
N LEU A 91 -11.62 21.26 19.88
CA LEU A 91 -12.13 22.44 19.19
C LEU A 91 -13.02 23.31 20.08
N ALA A 92 -13.73 22.74 21.05
CA ALA A 92 -14.46 23.50 22.06
C ALA A 92 -13.48 24.34 22.92
N ASP A 93 -12.33 23.77 23.29
CA ASP A 93 -11.30 24.46 24.05
C ASP A 93 -10.46 25.43 23.18
N GLN A 94 -10.30 25.13 21.89
CA GLN A 94 -9.48 25.89 20.94
C GLN A 94 -10.23 26.17 19.62
N PRO A 95 -11.20 27.11 19.61
CA PRO A 95 -12.09 27.32 18.46
C PRO A 95 -11.37 27.83 17.19
N SER A 96 -10.18 28.42 17.31
CA SER A 96 -9.39 28.90 16.16
C SER A 96 -8.45 27.83 15.57
N LEU A 97 -8.34 26.65 16.20
CA LEU A 97 -7.39 25.60 15.80
C LEU A 97 -7.65 25.11 14.37
N GLU A 98 -8.91 24.88 14.00
CA GLU A 98 -9.27 24.43 12.65
C GLU A 98 -8.79 25.41 11.58
N GLU A 99 -9.08 26.70 11.73
CA GLU A 99 -8.68 27.70 10.74
C GLU A 99 -7.15 27.80 10.64
N ALA A 100 -6.46 27.80 11.78
CA ALA A 100 -5.01 27.88 11.85
C ALA A 100 -4.32 26.67 11.19
N ILE A 101 -4.77 25.45 11.49
CA ILE A 101 -4.14 24.22 10.95
C ILE A 101 -4.41 24.07 9.46
N ILE A 102 -5.60 24.44 8.97
CA ILE A 102 -5.92 24.43 7.53
C ILE A 102 -5.11 25.49 6.78
N ALA A 103 -4.94 26.69 7.34
CA ALA A 103 -4.10 27.71 6.74
C ALA A 103 -2.63 27.26 6.65
N ARG A 104 -2.12 26.56 7.67
CA ARG A 104 -0.79 25.96 7.64
C ARG A 104 -0.67 24.84 6.60
N ALA A 105 -1.67 23.96 6.50
CA ALA A 105 -1.74 22.90 5.50
C ALA A 105 -1.67 23.46 4.08
N ARG A 106 -2.43 24.53 3.80
CA ARG A 106 -2.41 25.21 2.49
C ARG A 106 -1.05 25.81 2.14
N ARG A 107 -0.39 26.47 3.11
CA ARG A 107 0.97 27.02 2.90
C ARG A 107 1.99 25.92 2.66
N LEU A 108 1.91 24.81 3.41
CA LEU A 108 2.78 23.66 3.18
C LEU A 108 2.56 23.05 1.80
N ALA A 109 1.30 22.85 1.41
CA ALA A 109 0.92 22.31 0.11
C ALA A 109 1.40 23.18 -1.05
N ALA A 110 1.26 24.51 -0.95
CA ALA A 110 1.74 25.44 -1.97
C ALA A 110 3.27 25.45 -2.12
N ARG A 111 4.02 25.22 -1.04
CA ARG A 111 5.48 25.07 -1.11
C ARG A 111 5.91 23.73 -1.70
N ALA A 112 5.25 22.64 -1.29
CA ALA A 112 5.55 21.29 -1.75
C ALA A 112 5.21 21.09 -3.24
N TYR A 113 4.08 21.65 -3.67
CA TYR A 113 3.52 21.56 -5.02
C TYR A 113 2.93 22.92 -5.45
N PRO A 114 3.77 23.83 -5.98
CA PRO A 114 3.34 25.10 -6.53
C PRO A 114 2.30 24.91 -7.65
N ALA A 115 1.29 25.77 -7.73
CA ALA A 115 0.17 25.59 -8.66
C ALA A 115 0.52 25.89 -10.13
N ASP A 116 1.59 26.66 -10.34
CA ASP A 116 2.08 27.16 -11.63
C ASP A 116 3.19 26.29 -12.24
N VAL A 117 3.67 25.29 -11.51
CA VAL A 117 4.76 24.40 -11.95
C VAL A 117 4.35 22.94 -11.76
N VAL A 118 4.61 22.13 -12.78
CA VAL A 118 4.41 20.66 -12.73
C VAL A 118 5.79 20.02 -12.76
N SER A 119 6.08 19.16 -11.78
CA SER A 119 7.37 18.49 -11.67
C SER A 119 7.59 17.54 -12.82
N ASP A 120 8.81 17.44 -13.32
CA ASP A 120 9.18 16.40 -14.27
C ASP A 120 9.84 15.23 -13.56
N ARG A 121 10.75 15.54 -12.64
CA ARG A 121 11.47 14.56 -11.84
C ARG A 121 11.61 15.00 -10.39
N ALA A 122 11.89 14.02 -9.53
CA ALA A 122 12.18 14.29 -8.13
C ALA A 122 13.40 15.20 -7.88
N THR A 123 14.27 15.37 -8.89
CA THR A 123 15.54 16.12 -8.84
C THR A 123 15.43 17.58 -9.30
N ASP A 124 14.23 18.05 -9.66
CA ASP A 124 14.07 19.42 -10.16
C ASP A 124 14.45 20.46 -9.09
N ALA A 125 15.27 21.45 -9.47
CA ALA A 125 15.90 22.38 -8.51
C ALA A 125 14.91 23.25 -7.71
N TYR A 126 13.69 23.45 -8.22
CA TYR A 126 12.66 24.23 -7.54
C TYR A 126 11.93 23.44 -6.43
N VAL A 127 12.18 22.13 -6.33
CA VAL A 127 11.51 21.27 -5.36
C VAL A 127 11.95 21.63 -3.95
N ASP A 128 11.01 22.11 -3.15
CA ASP A 128 11.18 22.22 -1.70
C ASP A 128 11.06 20.83 -1.06
N HIS A 129 12.20 20.11 -1.01
CA HIS A 129 12.26 18.76 -0.45
C HIS A 129 11.75 18.69 0.99
N ALA A 130 12.04 19.71 1.82
CA ALA A 130 11.57 19.76 3.21
C ALA A 130 10.04 19.88 3.29
N ALA A 131 9.43 20.70 2.42
CA ALA A 131 7.98 20.79 2.34
C ALA A 131 7.34 19.49 1.82
N ARG A 132 7.92 18.83 0.80
CA ARG A 132 7.42 17.53 0.31
C ARG A 132 7.53 16.43 1.36
N HIS A 133 8.64 16.39 2.12
CA HIS A 133 8.78 15.47 3.26
C HIS A 133 7.63 15.63 4.24
N GLU A 134 7.39 16.85 4.72
CA GLU A 134 6.34 17.10 5.70
C GLU A 134 4.93 16.85 5.14
N LEU A 135 4.67 17.21 3.88
CA LEU A 135 3.38 16.94 3.25
C LEU A 135 3.10 15.44 3.18
N HIS A 136 4.05 14.66 2.66
CA HIS A 136 3.84 13.22 2.48
C HIS A 136 3.80 12.46 3.79
N ARG A 137 4.52 12.90 4.84
CA ARG A 137 4.39 12.34 6.19
C ARG A 137 3.01 12.61 6.78
N ALA A 138 2.52 13.84 6.66
CA ALA A 138 1.18 14.21 7.14
C ALA A 138 0.08 13.45 6.40
N LEU A 139 0.20 13.35 5.07
CA LEU A 139 -0.77 12.63 4.24
C LEU A 139 -0.76 11.13 4.52
N LEU A 140 0.42 10.54 4.71
CA LEU A 140 0.56 9.14 5.09
C LEU A 140 -0.09 8.85 6.44
N ALA A 141 0.05 9.75 7.42
CA ALA A 141 -0.62 9.62 8.72
C ALA A 141 -2.16 9.62 8.56
N CYS A 142 -2.71 10.46 7.68
CA CYS A 142 -4.13 10.42 7.35
C CYS A 142 -4.53 9.07 6.73
N TYR A 143 -3.83 8.62 5.69
CA TYR A 143 -4.18 7.35 5.03
C TYR A 143 -4.07 6.13 5.93
N GLN A 144 -3.09 6.12 6.83
CA GLN A 144 -2.88 5.01 7.78
C GLN A 144 -4.09 4.75 8.67
N THR A 145 -4.92 5.78 8.95
CA THR A 145 -6.17 5.58 9.71
C THR A 145 -7.18 4.69 9.00
N HIS A 146 -7.06 4.51 7.67
CA HIS A 146 -7.98 3.69 6.86
C HIS A 146 -7.56 2.23 6.70
N VAL A 147 -6.28 1.92 6.93
CA VAL A 147 -5.71 0.58 6.69
C VAL A 147 -5.16 -0.08 7.94
N ARG A 148 -4.97 0.67 9.03
CA ARG A 148 -4.51 0.11 10.30
C ARG A 148 -5.67 -0.31 11.18
N LEU A 149 -5.51 -1.47 11.82
CA LEU A 149 -6.40 -1.87 12.90
C LEU A 149 -6.35 -0.83 14.05
N PRO A 150 -7.50 -0.53 14.69
CA PRO A 150 -7.60 0.52 15.69
C PRO A 150 -7.04 0.10 17.06
N HIS A 151 -5.78 -0.31 17.12
CA HIS A 151 -5.11 -0.57 18.39
C HIS A 151 -4.93 0.75 19.14
N HIS A 152 -5.55 0.89 20.33
CA HIS A 152 -5.43 2.05 21.22
C HIS A 152 -6.05 3.37 20.72
N GLY A 153 -7.25 3.33 20.10
CA GLY A 153 -8.03 4.54 19.80
C GLY A 153 -7.62 5.29 18.52
N THR A 154 -6.85 4.63 17.65
CA THR A 154 -6.27 5.24 16.43
C THR A 154 -7.26 5.61 15.32
N ALA A 155 -8.56 5.41 15.53
CA ALA A 155 -9.61 5.73 14.56
C ALA A 155 -10.64 6.77 15.05
N THR A 156 -10.50 7.30 16.28
CA THR A 156 -11.51 8.23 16.87
C THR A 156 -11.82 9.40 15.96
N ASN A 157 -10.78 10.02 15.39
CA ASN A 157 -10.91 11.21 14.56
C ASN A 157 -10.78 10.92 13.07
N GLN A 158 -10.79 9.66 12.65
CA GLN A 158 -10.57 9.25 11.25
C GLN A 158 -11.51 9.98 10.28
N LEU A 159 -12.80 10.06 10.62
CA LEU A 159 -13.85 10.64 9.76
C LEU A 159 -14.30 12.02 10.22
N HIS A 160 -13.59 12.64 11.14
CA HIS A 160 -13.91 13.99 11.60
C HIS A 160 -13.83 15.00 10.43
N PRO A 161 -14.72 16.00 10.31
CA PRO A 161 -14.69 16.95 9.19
C PRO A 161 -13.34 17.66 9.01
N LEU A 162 -12.68 18.04 10.11
CA LEU A 162 -11.35 18.64 10.08
C LEU A 162 -10.28 17.70 9.48
N THR A 163 -10.27 16.42 9.83
CA THR A 163 -9.26 15.47 9.35
C THR A 163 -9.47 15.14 7.88
N CYS A 164 -10.73 14.97 7.46
CA CYS A 164 -11.10 14.88 6.05
C CYS A 164 -10.66 16.11 5.26
N ARG A 165 -10.88 17.31 5.81
CA ARG A 165 -10.49 18.59 5.18
C ARG A 165 -8.97 18.73 5.08
N LEU A 166 -8.22 18.33 6.11
CA LEU A 166 -6.75 18.30 6.10
C LEU A 166 -6.24 17.37 5.01
N MET A 167 -6.76 16.14 4.94
CA MET A 167 -6.40 15.18 3.89
C MET A 167 -6.68 15.77 2.50
N ALA A 168 -7.87 16.32 2.27
CA ALA A 168 -8.23 16.90 0.97
C ALA A 168 -7.33 18.08 0.56
N VAL A 169 -6.91 18.94 1.50
CA VAL A 169 -6.01 20.07 1.21
C VAL A 169 -4.61 19.58 0.80
N LEU A 170 -4.05 18.62 1.55
CA LEU A 170 -2.72 18.07 1.27
C LEU A 170 -2.71 17.25 -0.02
N GLU A 171 -3.70 16.36 -0.17
CA GLU A 171 -3.90 15.51 -1.34
C GLU A 171 -4.14 16.34 -2.60
N GLY A 172 -4.98 17.38 -2.54
CA GLY A 172 -5.37 18.14 -3.73
C GLY A 172 -4.22 18.88 -4.42
N ALA A 173 -3.19 19.33 -3.70
CA ALA A 173 -2.04 19.97 -4.33
C ALA A 173 -1.13 18.97 -5.03
N TRP A 174 -0.84 17.86 -4.36
CA TRP A 174 -0.05 16.77 -4.92
C TRP A 174 -0.77 16.05 -6.07
N GLU A 175 -2.07 15.78 -5.95
CA GLU A 175 -2.89 15.13 -6.98
C GLU A 175 -2.88 15.93 -8.29
N ARG A 176 -2.95 17.27 -8.23
CA ARG A 176 -2.84 18.11 -9.44
C ARG A 176 -1.51 17.91 -10.16
N ASP A 177 -0.40 17.93 -9.42
CA ASP A 177 0.94 17.71 -9.97
C ASP A 177 1.07 16.29 -10.54
N LEU A 178 0.65 15.28 -9.77
CA LEU A 178 0.67 13.86 -10.13
C LEU A 178 -0.11 13.59 -11.43
N LEU A 179 -1.33 14.12 -11.56
CA LEU A 179 -2.14 13.92 -12.77
C LEU A 179 -1.62 14.74 -13.96
N ALA A 180 -1.05 15.93 -13.74
CA ALA A 180 -0.41 16.69 -14.80
C ALA A 180 0.86 15.99 -15.32
N ARG A 181 1.64 15.36 -14.41
CA ARG A 181 2.75 14.46 -14.77
C ARG A 181 2.29 13.28 -15.58
N ALA A 182 1.24 12.58 -15.13
CA ALA A 182 0.71 11.43 -15.84
C ALA A 182 0.29 11.79 -17.28
N ARG A 183 -0.31 12.96 -17.50
CA ARG A 183 -0.62 13.46 -18.86
C ARG A 183 0.62 13.75 -19.69
N ARG A 184 1.67 14.34 -19.12
CA ARG A 184 2.96 14.55 -19.81
C ARG A 184 3.63 13.22 -20.17
N THR A 185 3.66 12.27 -19.25
CA THR A 185 4.20 10.92 -19.49
C THR A 185 3.40 10.21 -20.57
N ALA A 186 2.06 10.24 -20.53
CA ALA A 186 1.23 9.70 -21.60
C ALA A 186 1.55 10.34 -22.96
N SER A 187 1.71 11.66 -23.02
CA SER A 187 2.05 12.38 -24.25
C SER A 187 3.40 11.94 -24.81
N ARG A 188 4.41 11.70 -23.95
CA ARG A 188 5.71 11.12 -24.36
C ARG A 188 5.60 9.70 -24.88
N LEU A 189 4.63 8.94 -24.38
CA LEU A 189 4.25 7.62 -24.91
C LEU A 189 3.35 7.71 -26.17
N GLY A 190 3.14 8.91 -26.71
CA GLY A 190 2.37 9.15 -27.92
C GLY A 190 0.85 9.14 -27.73
N THR A 191 0.35 9.35 -26.51
CA THR A 191 -1.09 9.32 -26.20
C THR A 191 -1.52 10.53 -25.37
N ALA A 192 -2.61 11.19 -25.74
CA ALA A 192 -3.35 12.11 -24.87
C ALA A 192 -4.44 11.34 -24.09
N LEU A 193 -4.45 11.46 -22.76
CA LEU A 193 -5.32 10.70 -21.85
C LEU A 193 -6.82 11.04 -21.96
N ASP A 194 -7.15 12.20 -22.53
CA ASP A 194 -8.51 12.73 -22.69
C ASP A 194 -9.10 12.44 -24.08
N GLU A 195 -8.29 12.45 -25.13
CA GLU A 195 -8.79 12.43 -26.51
C GLU A 195 -8.45 11.16 -27.30
N THR A 196 -7.35 10.48 -26.98
CA THR A 196 -6.77 9.46 -27.89
C THR A 196 -6.68 8.06 -27.29
N LEU A 197 -7.19 7.85 -26.07
CA LEU A 197 -7.28 6.50 -25.51
C LEU A 197 -8.18 5.64 -26.40
N PRO A 198 -7.82 4.37 -26.69
CA PRO A 198 -8.68 3.51 -27.51
C PRO A 198 -10.03 3.25 -26.85
N GLU A 199 -11.12 3.35 -27.61
CA GLU A 199 -12.48 3.10 -27.09
C GLU A 199 -12.83 1.61 -27.04
N ASP A 200 -12.29 0.85 -28.00
CA ASP A 200 -12.43 -0.60 -28.02
C ASP A 200 -11.68 -1.22 -26.83
N PRO A 201 -12.33 -2.09 -26.03
CA PRO A 201 -11.73 -2.69 -24.85
C PRO A 201 -10.42 -3.46 -25.13
N ALA A 202 -10.36 -4.22 -26.23
CA ALA A 202 -9.15 -4.99 -26.56
C ALA A 202 -8.01 -4.05 -26.98
N ALA A 203 -8.31 -3.02 -27.78
CA ALA A 203 -7.34 -1.99 -28.12
C ALA A 203 -6.85 -1.21 -26.89
N PHE A 204 -7.71 -0.97 -25.90
CA PHE A 204 -7.33 -0.32 -24.65
C PHE A 204 -6.43 -1.22 -23.78
N VAL A 205 -6.71 -2.51 -23.70
CA VAL A 205 -5.84 -3.50 -23.03
C VAL A 205 -4.44 -3.51 -23.65
N GLU A 206 -4.36 -3.53 -24.99
CA GLU A 206 -3.07 -3.46 -25.70
C GLU A 206 -2.35 -2.13 -25.48
N TRP A 207 -3.09 -1.02 -25.41
CA TRP A 207 -2.53 0.27 -25.02
C TRP A 207 -1.98 0.24 -23.60
N TYR A 208 -2.74 -0.28 -22.63
CA TYR A 208 -2.36 -0.35 -21.22
C TYR A 208 -1.07 -1.16 -21.03
N LYS A 209 -1.02 -2.34 -21.65
CA LYS A 209 0.16 -3.21 -21.66
C LYS A 209 1.39 -2.51 -22.26
N ARG A 210 1.22 -1.84 -23.40
CA ARG A 210 2.30 -1.07 -24.04
C ARG A 210 2.77 0.08 -23.16
N ALA A 211 1.86 0.84 -22.58
CA ALA A 211 2.17 1.96 -21.70
C ALA A 211 2.99 1.49 -20.48
N ALA A 212 2.63 0.36 -19.87
CA ALA A 212 3.40 -0.25 -18.79
C ALA A 212 4.83 -0.62 -19.24
N PHE A 213 4.99 -1.40 -20.31
CA PHE A 213 6.30 -1.92 -20.73
C PHE A 213 7.21 -0.90 -21.44
N THR A 214 6.65 0.19 -21.94
CA THR A 214 7.45 1.31 -22.51
C THR A 214 7.77 2.39 -21.48
N HIS A 215 7.17 2.33 -20.29
CA HIS A 215 7.49 3.26 -19.21
C HIS A 215 8.96 3.10 -18.77
N PRO A 216 9.71 4.19 -18.51
CA PRO A 216 11.12 4.10 -18.10
C PRO A 216 11.38 3.25 -16.85
N LEU A 217 10.36 3.05 -16.01
CA LEU A 217 10.42 2.20 -14.83
C LEU A 217 10.69 0.73 -15.17
N TYR A 218 10.19 0.22 -16.31
CA TYR A 218 10.26 -1.20 -16.67
C TYR A 218 11.71 -1.68 -16.85
N GLU A 219 12.56 -0.84 -17.42
CA GLU A 219 13.99 -1.10 -17.61
C GLU A 219 14.88 -0.20 -16.75
N HIS A 220 14.42 0.14 -15.54
CA HIS A 220 15.15 1.04 -14.67
C HIS A 220 16.56 0.48 -14.32
N PRO A 221 17.64 1.28 -14.40
CA PRO A 221 19.02 0.80 -14.18
C PRO A 221 19.27 0.15 -12.81
N LEU A 222 18.45 0.49 -11.80
CA LEU A 222 18.51 -0.12 -10.46
C LEU A 222 18.41 -1.64 -10.54
N TYR A 223 17.62 -2.20 -11.45
CA TYR A 223 17.44 -3.64 -11.54
C TYR A 223 18.71 -4.38 -11.96
N ALA A 224 19.42 -3.81 -12.94
CA ALA A 224 20.70 -4.36 -13.38
C ALA A 224 21.76 -4.26 -12.27
N PHE A 225 21.81 -3.12 -11.58
CA PHE A 225 22.70 -2.89 -10.45
C PHE A 225 22.44 -3.89 -9.31
N LEU A 226 21.20 -4.04 -8.84
CA LEU A 226 20.84 -4.98 -7.78
C LEU A 226 21.21 -6.43 -8.15
N ALA A 227 20.93 -6.82 -9.40
CA ALA A 227 21.20 -8.17 -9.86
C ALA A 227 22.71 -8.48 -9.98
N GLY A 228 23.50 -7.57 -10.57
CA GLY A 228 24.87 -7.84 -10.98
C GLY A 228 25.97 -7.23 -10.12
N GLU A 229 25.73 -6.06 -9.51
CA GLU A 229 26.78 -5.21 -8.94
C GLU A 229 26.65 -5.04 -7.43
N ALA A 230 25.44 -4.79 -6.93
CA ALA A 230 25.19 -4.45 -5.53
C ALA A 230 25.81 -5.47 -4.55
N ASP A 231 26.48 -5.00 -3.51
CA ASP A 231 26.94 -5.88 -2.44
C ASP A 231 25.79 -6.25 -1.49
N ARG A 232 26.12 -7.05 -0.47
CA ARG A 232 25.12 -7.50 0.51
C ARG A 232 24.53 -6.34 1.32
N GLU A 233 25.36 -5.37 1.72
CA GLU A 233 24.89 -4.22 2.50
C GLU A 233 23.93 -3.36 1.66
N GLN A 234 24.28 -3.09 0.40
CA GLN A 234 23.43 -2.38 -0.54
C GLN A 234 22.09 -3.08 -0.76
N LEU A 235 22.07 -4.41 -0.91
CA LEU A 235 20.83 -5.17 -1.05
C LEU A 235 19.98 -5.12 0.24
N GLU A 236 20.58 -5.25 1.42
CA GLU A 236 19.86 -5.13 2.70
C GLU A 236 19.33 -3.70 2.93
N ARG A 237 20.08 -2.66 2.54
CA ARG A 237 19.61 -1.27 2.55
C ARG A 237 18.43 -1.05 1.60
N PHE A 238 18.46 -1.64 0.41
CA PHE A 238 17.32 -1.61 -0.52
C PHE A 238 16.09 -2.31 0.09
N LEU A 239 16.26 -3.51 0.63
CA LEU A 239 15.18 -4.26 1.29
C LEU A 239 14.62 -3.52 2.52
N ARG A 240 15.45 -2.73 3.22
CA ARG A 240 14.98 -1.84 4.29
C ARG A 240 14.08 -0.71 3.77
N LEU A 241 14.35 -0.16 2.58
CA LEU A 241 13.46 0.83 1.94
C LEU A 241 12.15 0.18 1.51
N GLU A 242 12.20 -1.02 0.92
CA GLU A 242 11.01 -1.80 0.54
C GLU A 242 10.12 -2.09 1.75
N ALA A 243 10.71 -2.43 2.90
CA ALA A 243 9.97 -2.66 4.14
C ALA A 243 9.23 -1.42 4.66
N ALA A 244 9.65 -0.22 4.26
CA ALA A 244 8.93 1.01 4.57
C ALA A 244 7.79 1.30 3.58
N GLY A 245 7.92 0.83 2.34
CA GLY A 245 6.94 1.03 1.27
C GLY A 245 5.88 -0.06 1.18
N GLU A 246 6.01 -1.16 1.94
CA GLU A 246 5.04 -2.24 1.97
C GLU A 246 3.68 -1.71 2.43
N ALA A 247 2.69 -1.79 1.53
CA ALA A 247 1.39 -1.15 1.69
C ALA A 247 0.28 -2.16 1.98
N ALA A 248 0.61 -3.42 2.30
CA ALA A 248 -0.32 -4.54 2.39
C ALA A 248 -1.15 -4.65 1.10
N PHE A 249 -0.50 -5.11 0.03
CA PHE A 249 -1.12 -5.18 -1.30
C PHE A 249 -2.48 -5.90 -1.30
N ASP A 250 -2.63 -6.94 -0.48
CA ASP A 250 -3.88 -7.64 -0.22
C ASP A 250 -5.02 -6.71 0.24
N ASP A 251 -4.77 -5.83 1.21
CA ASP A 251 -5.76 -4.84 1.67
C ASP A 251 -6.13 -3.84 0.56
N LEU A 252 -5.17 -3.46 -0.27
CA LEU A 252 -5.41 -2.54 -1.39
C LEU A 252 -6.26 -3.18 -2.49
N VAL A 253 -6.04 -4.45 -2.81
CA VAL A 253 -6.90 -5.21 -3.72
C VAL A 253 -8.32 -5.31 -3.16
N ALA A 254 -8.47 -5.58 -1.86
CA ALA A 254 -9.78 -5.61 -1.20
C ALA A 254 -10.50 -4.25 -1.31
N LEU A 255 -9.82 -3.13 -1.01
CA LEU A 255 -10.38 -1.78 -1.13
C LEU A 255 -10.74 -1.42 -2.59
N GLY A 256 -9.88 -1.77 -3.54
CA GLY A 256 -10.11 -1.57 -4.98
C GLY A 256 -11.30 -2.37 -5.49
N GLN A 257 -11.51 -3.58 -4.97
CA GLN A 257 -12.59 -4.49 -5.37
C GLN A 257 -13.97 -3.97 -4.93
N VAL A 258 -14.09 -3.22 -3.83
CA VAL A 258 -15.39 -2.76 -3.32
C VAL A 258 -16.18 -2.04 -4.43
N GLY A 259 -17.43 -2.47 -4.65
CA GLY A 259 -18.34 -1.86 -5.61
C GLY A 259 -18.17 -2.29 -7.08
N THR A 260 -17.14 -3.07 -7.43
CA THR A 260 -17.02 -3.69 -8.75
C THR A 260 -18.10 -4.78 -8.94
N ARG A 261 -18.34 -5.20 -10.18
CA ARG A 261 -19.42 -6.15 -10.53
C ARG A 261 -18.96 -7.16 -11.58
N GLY A 262 -19.71 -8.25 -11.71
CA GLY A 262 -19.51 -9.25 -12.75
C GLY A 262 -18.10 -9.86 -12.69
N GLU A 263 -17.54 -10.11 -13.87
CA GLU A 263 -16.23 -10.71 -14.07
C GLU A 263 -15.11 -9.94 -13.34
N VAL A 264 -15.11 -8.61 -13.44
CA VAL A 264 -14.14 -7.72 -12.74
C VAL A 264 -14.09 -8.04 -11.24
N LYS A 265 -15.26 -8.22 -10.61
CA LYS A 265 -15.33 -8.53 -9.18
C LYS A 265 -14.75 -9.89 -8.86
N ILE A 266 -15.02 -10.88 -9.71
CA ILE A 266 -14.57 -12.25 -9.52
C ILE A 266 -13.05 -12.33 -9.67
N GLU A 267 -12.47 -11.69 -10.69
CA GLU A 267 -11.03 -11.73 -10.89
C GLU A 267 -10.25 -11.04 -9.78
N MET A 268 -10.65 -9.81 -9.41
CA MET A 268 -10.03 -9.12 -8.27
C MET A 268 -10.18 -9.93 -6.96
N GLY A 269 -11.26 -10.71 -6.82
CA GLY A 269 -11.46 -11.60 -5.69
C GLY A 269 -10.56 -12.85 -5.70
N ARG A 270 -10.22 -13.37 -6.88
CA ARG A 270 -9.24 -14.46 -7.03
C ARG A 270 -7.84 -13.97 -6.70
N ASN A 271 -7.45 -12.84 -7.27
CA ASN A 271 -6.17 -12.19 -6.97
C ASN A 271 -6.03 -11.94 -5.45
N TYR A 272 -7.05 -11.35 -4.80
CA TYR A 272 -7.06 -11.21 -3.33
C TYR A 272 -6.90 -12.56 -2.60
N TRP A 273 -7.58 -13.61 -3.04
CA TRP A 273 -7.49 -14.93 -2.43
C TRP A 273 -6.10 -15.57 -2.58
N ASP A 274 -5.43 -15.31 -3.71
CA ASP A 274 -4.06 -15.73 -3.96
C ASP A 274 -3.07 -14.98 -3.04
N GLU A 275 -3.23 -13.67 -2.88
CA GLU A 275 -2.45 -12.85 -1.93
C GLU A 275 -2.61 -13.32 -0.47
N LEU A 276 -3.80 -13.82 -0.12
CA LEU A 276 -4.09 -14.49 1.16
C LEU A 276 -3.53 -15.92 1.26
N GLY A 277 -2.62 -16.31 0.39
CA GLY A 277 -1.96 -17.61 0.41
C GLY A 277 -2.93 -18.77 0.17
N ASN A 278 -4.03 -18.52 -0.55
CA ASN A 278 -5.11 -19.49 -0.75
C ASN A 278 -5.66 -20.05 0.58
N GLY A 279 -5.76 -19.19 1.61
CA GLY A 279 -6.26 -19.54 2.94
C GLY A 279 -5.24 -20.21 3.86
N LYS A 280 -3.97 -20.32 3.44
CA LYS A 280 -2.88 -20.83 4.26
C LYS A 280 -2.13 -19.66 4.89
N SER A 281 -2.30 -19.43 6.18
CA SER A 281 -1.71 -18.29 6.90
C SER A 281 -0.19 -18.12 6.69
N HIS A 282 0.56 -19.23 6.66
CA HIS A 282 2.01 -19.21 6.45
C HIS A 282 2.44 -18.89 5.00
N ALA A 283 1.49 -18.85 4.07
CA ALA A 283 1.69 -18.54 2.66
C ALA A 283 1.09 -17.18 2.25
N VAL A 284 0.42 -16.47 3.18
CA VAL A 284 -0.03 -15.09 2.95
C VAL A 284 1.19 -14.24 2.58
N HIS A 285 1.08 -13.44 1.53
CA HIS A 285 2.23 -12.72 0.98
C HIS A 285 2.84 -11.71 1.98
N THR A 286 2.00 -10.99 2.72
CA THR A 286 2.46 -10.10 3.81
C THR A 286 3.20 -10.88 4.92
N HIS A 287 2.80 -12.12 5.21
CA HIS A 287 3.54 -13.00 6.11
C HIS A 287 4.89 -13.46 5.52
N LEU A 288 4.95 -13.77 4.22
CA LEU A 288 6.22 -14.09 3.55
C LEU A 288 7.19 -12.90 3.59
N PHE A 289 6.68 -11.68 3.41
CA PHE A 289 7.47 -10.46 3.55
C PHE A 289 7.98 -10.27 4.98
N HIS A 290 7.15 -10.53 6.00
CA HIS A 290 7.60 -10.51 7.40
C HIS A 290 8.78 -11.43 7.65
N ARG A 291 8.71 -12.66 7.14
CA ARG A 291 9.78 -13.64 7.30
C ARG A 291 11.06 -13.22 6.59
N LEU A 292 10.96 -12.49 5.48
CA LEU A 292 12.11 -11.87 4.83
C LEU A 292 12.75 -10.83 5.78
N THR A 293 11.94 -9.92 6.34
CA THR A 293 12.45 -8.88 7.23
C THR A 293 13.05 -9.45 8.52
N GLU A 294 12.40 -10.43 9.14
CA GLU A 294 12.92 -11.14 10.31
C GLU A 294 14.21 -11.91 9.99
N GLY A 295 14.23 -12.61 8.86
CA GLY A 295 15.38 -13.42 8.43
C GLY A 295 16.63 -12.59 8.12
N LEU A 296 16.47 -11.29 7.85
CA LEU A 296 17.56 -10.34 7.61
C LEU A 296 17.78 -9.37 8.79
N GLY A 297 16.98 -9.45 9.86
CA GLY A 297 17.04 -8.48 10.96
C GLY A 297 16.69 -7.05 10.54
N ILE A 298 15.83 -6.89 9.52
CA ILE A 298 15.42 -5.59 9.00
C ILE A 298 14.27 -5.05 9.85
N THR A 299 14.48 -3.87 10.42
CA THR A 299 13.42 -3.03 10.99
C THR A 299 13.01 -1.98 9.97
N ALA A 300 11.72 -1.92 9.63
CA ALA A 300 11.17 -0.90 8.75
C ALA A 300 11.44 0.51 9.34
N PRO A 301 11.96 1.46 8.54
CA PRO A 301 12.20 2.82 9.00
C PRO A 301 10.89 3.56 9.24
N GLU A 302 10.92 4.51 10.16
CA GLU A 302 9.80 5.40 10.48
C GLU A 302 9.57 6.42 9.35
N ALA A 303 8.34 6.90 9.20
CA ALA A 303 8.01 7.88 8.16
C ALA A 303 8.87 9.17 8.22
N HIS A 304 9.37 9.55 9.40
CA HIS A 304 10.23 10.71 9.57
C HIS A 304 11.68 10.48 9.09
N GLU A 305 12.11 9.22 8.96
CA GLU A 305 13.41 8.82 8.42
C GLU A 305 13.38 8.71 6.88
N LEU A 306 12.18 8.65 6.30
CA LEU A 306 12.00 8.43 4.87
C LEU A 306 12.01 9.74 4.07
N PRO A 307 12.61 9.71 2.87
CA PRO A 307 12.52 10.79 1.91
C PRO A 307 11.17 10.79 1.20
N TRP A 308 10.83 11.90 0.56
CA TRP A 308 9.51 12.08 -0.01
C TRP A 308 9.23 11.15 -1.20
N PRO A 309 10.19 10.74 -2.05
CA PRO A 309 9.90 9.81 -3.13
C PRO A 309 9.43 8.43 -2.62
N VAL A 310 10.02 7.95 -1.52
CA VAL A 310 9.60 6.69 -0.88
C VAL A 310 8.19 6.84 -0.30
N LEU A 311 7.95 7.94 0.43
CA LEU A 311 6.62 8.23 1.00
C LEU A 311 5.55 8.43 -0.08
N ALA A 312 5.88 9.09 -1.21
CA ALA A 312 5.00 9.28 -2.35
C ALA A 312 4.67 7.95 -3.03
N GLY A 313 5.65 7.05 -3.14
CA GLY A 313 5.46 5.68 -3.65
C GLY A 313 4.49 4.85 -2.81
N ALA A 314 4.46 5.02 -1.49
CA ALA A 314 3.43 4.41 -0.64
C ALA A 314 2.09 5.15 -0.76
N ASN A 315 2.11 6.48 -0.67
CA ASN A 315 0.91 7.31 -0.72
C ASN A 315 0.12 7.15 -2.02
N VAL A 316 0.76 6.91 -3.18
CA VAL A 316 0.02 6.76 -4.45
C VAL A 316 -0.88 5.52 -4.45
N MET A 317 -0.44 4.45 -3.80
CA MET A 317 -1.24 3.23 -3.66
C MET A 317 -2.47 3.51 -2.79
N LEU A 318 -2.26 4.14 -1.64
CA LEU A 318 -3.31 4.52 -0.69
C LEU A 318 -4.29 5.53 -1.31
N TRP A 319 -3.79 6.56 -1.98
CA TRP A 319 -4.54 7.53 -2.75
C TRP A 319 -5.41 6.87 -3.82
N SER A 320 -4.90 5.86 -4.53
CA SER A 320 -5.67 5.18 -5.57
C SER A 320 -6.80 4.34 -5.00
N CYS A 321 -6.60 3.69 -3.84
CA CYS A 321 -7.51 2.67 -3.31
C CYS A 321 -8.49 3.16 -2.23
N ILE A 322 -8.13 4.16 -1.41
CA ILE A 322 -8.99 4.63 -0.29
C ILE A 322 -10.18 5.47 -0.78
N PRO A 323 -9.97 6.59 -1.51
CA PRO A 323 -11.07 7.45 -1.92
C PRO A 323 -11.85 6.81 -3.06
N ARG A 324 -13.16 6.59 -2.88
CA ARG A 324 -14.02 5.94 -3.90
C ARG A 324 -14.05 6.65 -5.25
N ARG A 325 -13.76 7.96 -5.30
CA ARG A 325 -13.59 8.72 -6.56
C ARG A 325 -12.44 8.21 -7.44
N ASN A 326 -11.52 7.45 -6.85
CA ASN A 326 -10.36 6.86 -7.51
C ASN A 326 -10.54 5.37 -7.83
N ALA A 327 -11.75 4.80 -7.74
CA ALA A 327 -11.97 3.37 -7.99
C ALA A 327 -11.39 2.85 -9.32
N PHE A 328 -11.50 3.61 -10.42
CA PHE A 328 -10.89 3.25 -11.70
C PHE A 328 -9.36 3.46 -11.71
N ARG A 329 -8.87 4.46 -10.97
CA ARG A 329 -7.42 4.64 -10.77
C ARG A 329 -6.82 3.51 -9.93
N ALA A 330 -7.56 2.95 -8.97
CA ALA A 330 -7.16 1.76 -8.22
C ALA A 330 -6.93 0.58 -9.18
N GLN A 331 -7.86 0.31 -10.09
CA GLN A 331 -7.71 -0.76 -11.08
C GLN A 331 -6.49 -0.56 -11.98
N GLY A 332 -6.24 0.69 -12.37
CA GLY A 332 -5.05 1.07 -13.12
C GLY A 332 -3.75 0.93 -12.32
N ALA A 333 -3.72 1.35 -11.06
CA ALA A 333 -2.51 1.32 -10.23
C ALA A 333 -2.17 -0.10 -9.74
N LEU A 334 -3.17 -0.89 -9.36
CA LEU A 334 -3.00 -2.30 -8.95
C LEU A 334 -2.54 -3.14 -10.14
N GLY A 335 -3.15 -2.99 -11.32
CA GLY A 335 -2.69 -3.66 -12.53
C GLY A 335 -1.25 -3.30 -12.92
N ALA A 336 -0.82 -2.06 -12.66
CA ALA A 336 0.56 -1.65 -12.91
C ALA A 336 1.54 -2.41 -12.01
N VAL A 337 1.16 -2.71 -10.78
CA VAL A 337 1.98 -3.54 -9.88
C VAL A 337 2.14 -4.94 -10.47
N GLU A 338 1.02 -5.59 -10.83
CA GLU A 338 1.03 -6.96 -11.40
C GLU A 338 1.88 -7.05 -12.67
N LEU A 339 1.79 -6.05 -13.56
CA LEU A 339 2.54 -6.05 -14.83
C LEU A 339 4.04 -5.78 -14.64
N LEU A 340 4.42 -4.94 -13.67
CA LEU A 340 5.80 -4.42 -13.56
C LEU A 340 6.62 -5.11 -12.47
N ALA A 341 6.00 -5.77 -11.50
CA ALA A 341 6.69 -6.48 -10.42
C ALA A 341 7.55 -7.69 -10.86
N PRO A 342 7.10 -8.59 -11.77
CA PRO A 342 7.79 -9.86 -12.01
C PRO A 342 9.28 -9.72 -12.39
N GLN A 343 9.60 -8.77 -13.28
CA GLN A 343 10.97 -8.51 -13.72
C GLN A 343 11.84 -8.02 -12.56
N ARG A 344 11.35 -7.05 -11.78
CA ARG A 344 12.06 -6.52 -10.62
C ARG A 344 12.31 -7.63 -9.59
N CYS A 345 11.28 -8.41 -9.27
CA CYS A 345 11.37 -9.52 -8.32
C CYS A 345 12.42 -10.54 -8.76
N THR A 346 12.45 -10.90 -10.04
CA THR A 346 13.47 -11.79 -10.61
C THR A 346 14.89 -11.25 -10.45
N ARG A 347 15.10 -9.96 -10.73
CA ARG A 347 16.41 -9.30 -10.65
C ARG A 347 16.90 -9.18 -9.21
N LEU A 348 16.01 -8.84 -8.28
CA LEU A 348 16.31 -8.76 -6.86
C LEU A 348 16.67 -10.12 -6.26
N VAL A 349 15.91 -11.18 -6.58
CA VAL A 349 16.23 -12.55 -6.15
C VAL A 349 17.60 -12.98 -6.69
N THR A 350 17.89 -12.68 -7.96
CA THR A 350 19.20 -12.99 -8.56
C THR A 350 20.35 -12.33 -7.80
N GLY A 351 20.22 -11.03 -7.49
CA GLY A 351 21.20 -10.29 -6.71
C GLY A 351 21.37 -10.83 -5.29
N ALA A 352 20.26 -11.07 -4.60
CA ALA A 352 20.25 -11.59 -3.24
C ALA A 352 20.97 -12.94 -3.12
N LEU A 353 20.70 -13.87 -4.04
CA LEU A 353 21.37 -15.18 -4.06
C LEU A 353 22.88 -15.04 -4.34
N ARG A 354 23.28 -14.14 -5.24
CA ARG A 354 24.69 -13.88 -5.57
C ARG A 354 25.50 -13.46 -4.35
N VAL A 355 24.93 -12.64 -3.47
CA VAL A 355 25.59 -12.15 -2.25
C VAL A 355 25.40 -13.04 -1.02
N GLY A 356 24.82 -14.24 -1.21
CA GLY A 356 24.68 -15.24 -0.15
C GLY A 356 23.43 -15.12 0.71
N ILE A 357 22.44 -14.29 0.35
CA ILE A 357 21.14 -14.28 1.03
C ILE A 357 20.41 -15.60 0.69
N PRO A 358 19.96 -16.40 1.68
CA PRO A 358 19.35 -17.68 1.40
C PRO A 358 18.06 -17.57 0.57
N LYS A 359 17.87 -18.49 -0.39
CA LYS A 359 16.64 -18.58 -1.21
C LYS A 359 15.36 -18.59 -0.37
N LYS A 360 15.38 -19.28 0.77
CA LYS A 360 14.24 -19.35 1.70
C LYS A 360 13.85 -17.98 2.26
N THR A 361 14.82 -17.10 2.50
CA THR A 361 14.59 -15.72 2.96
C THR A 361 13.93 -14.88 1.88
N MET A 362 14.24 -15.15 0.60
CA MET A 362 13.69 -14.43 -0.55
C MET A 362 12.35 -14.99 -1.07
N SER A 363 11.65 -15.84 -0.29
CA SER A 363 10.44 -16.53 -0.76
C SER A 363 9.34 -15.58 -1.24
N TYR A 364 9.20 -14.41 -0.61
CA TYR A 364 8.24 -13.37 -1.02
C TYR A 364 8.49 -12.92 -2.47
N TYR A 365 9.70 -12.43 -2.78
CA TYR A 365 10.04 -11.98 -4.13
C TYR A 365 10.12 -13.14 -5.13
N ALA A 366 10.50 -14.34 -4.69
CA ALA A 366 10.51 -15.52 -5.55
C ALA A 366 9.09 -15.96 -5.97
N ALA A 367 8.08 -15.77 -5.12
CA ALA A 367 6.69 -16.02 -5.46
C ALA A 367 6.21 -15.04 -6.55
N HIS A 368 6.42 -13.74 -6.33
CA HIS A 368 6.02 -12.67 -7.27
C HIS A 368 6.82 -12.67 -8.58
N ALA A 369 7.99 -13.30 -8.63
CA ALA A 369 8.72 -13.50 -9.88
C ALA A 369 8.01 -14.47 -10.85
N ILE A 370 7.08 -15.30 -10.36
CA ILE A 370 6.41 -16.36 -11.14
C ILE A 370 4.89 -16.16 -11.18
N ILE A 371 4.26 -15.96 -10.02
CA ILE A 371 2.80 -15.93 -9.87
C ILE A 371 2.21 -14.72 -10.60
N ASP A 372 2.85 -13.56 -10.48
CA ASP A 372 2.36 -12.30 -11.03
C ASP A 372 2.27 -12.30 -12.58
N VAL A 373 2.95 -13.22 -13.27
CA VAL A 373 2.77 -13.38 -14.73
C VAL A 373 1.33 -13.76 -15.06
N GLY A 374 0.75 -14.69 -14.28
CA GLY A 374 -0.65 -15.08 -14.43
C GLY A 374 -1.61 -14.01 -13.95
N HIS A 375 -1.27 -13.30 -12.86
CA HIS A 375 -2.07 -12.17 -12.40
C HIS A 375 -2.12 -11.04 -13.43
N ALA A 376 -1.01 -10.73 -14.11
CA ALA A 376 -0.97 -9.71 -15.14
C ALA A 376 -1.91 -10.06 -16.31
N GLU A 377 -1.89 -11.30 -16.79
CA GLU A 377 -2.82 -11.77 -17.83
C GLU A 377 -4.28 -11.69 -17.36
N GLY A 378 -4.58 -12.23 -16.18
CA GLY A 378 -5.93 -12.20 -15.61
C GLY A 378 -6.44 -10.77 -15.38
N TRP A 379 -5.58 -9.85 -14.95
CA TRP A 379 -5.94 -8.45 -14.75
C TRP A 379 -6.28 -7.75 -16.08
N LEU A 380 -5.50 -8.01 -17.13
CA LEU A 380 -5.77 -7.42 -18.44
C LEU A 380 -7.09 -7.96 -19.02
N ASP A 381 -7.27 -9.27 -19.01
CA ASP A 381 -8.37 -9.96 -19.69
C ASP A 381 -9.70 -9.90 -18.91
N HIS A 382 -9.63 -9.91 -17.58
CA HIS A 382 -10.82 -10.05 -16.72
C HIS A 382 -11.10 -8.83 -15.83
N VAL A 383 -10.17 -7.87 -15.71
CA VAL A 383 -10.38 -6.60 -14.98
C VAL A 383 -10.43 -5.42 -15.96
N VAL A 384 -9.34 -5.13 -16.66
CA VAL A 384 -9.22 -3.91 -17.50
C VAL A 384 -10.19 -3.95 -18.68
N GLY A 385 -10.12 -5.00 -19.52
CA GLY A 385 -11.00 -5.14 -20.68
C GLY A 385 -12.50 -5.09 -20.31
N PRO A 386 -12.98 -5.97 -19.42
CA PRO A 386 -14.39 -5.98 -19.02
C PRO A 386 -14.85 -4.68 -18.34
N GLN A 387 -13.99 -4.02 -17.57
CA GLN A 387 -14.34 -2.74 -16.96
C GLN A 387 -14.54 -1.64 -18.00
N VAL A 388 -13.69 -1.59 -19.03
CA VAL A 388 -13.81 -0.64 -20.14
C VAL A 388 -15.03 -0.94 -20.99
N ALA A 389 -15.32 -2.22 -21.25
CA ALA A 389 -16.52 -2.63 -21.96
C ALA A 389 -17.80 -2.20 -21.22
N ALA A 390 -17.84 -2.38 -19.89
CA ALA A 390 -19.01 -2.03 -19.08
C ALA A 390 -19.14 -0.53 -18.83
N VAL A 391 -18.01 0.18 -18.67
CA VAL A 391 -17.96 1.62 -18.38
C VAL A 391 -16.84 2.26 -19.21
N PRO A 392 -17.10 2.68 -20.47
CA PRO A 392 -16.06 3.24 -21.33
C PRO A 392 -15.35 4.47 -20.77
N ALA A 393 -16.00 5.25 -19.90
CA ALA A 393 -15.39 6.40 -19.22
C ALA A 393 -14.32 6.01 -18.18
N SER A 394 -14.26 4.73 -17.76
CA SER A 394 -13.28 4.23 -16.80
C SER A 394 -11.84 4.29 -17.33
N ARG A 395 -11.67 4.28 -18.67
CA ARG A 395 -10.38 4.32 -19.37
C ARG A 395 -9.45 5.42 -18.87
N ILE A 396 -9.98 6.62 -18.67
CA ILE A 396 -9.18 7.78 -18.20
C ILE A 396 -8.61 7.49 -16.81
N GLY A 397 -9.46 7.03 -15.88
CA GLY A 397 -9.02 6.69 -14.54
C GLY A 397 -8.03 5.53 -14.51
N ILE A 398 -8.29 4.47 -15.28
CA ILE A 398 -7.38 3.31 -15.38
C ILE A 398 -6.01 3.73 -15.94
N ALA A 399 -5.99 4.56 -16.98
CA ALA A 399 -4.77 5.10 -17.57
C ALA A 399 -4.00 6.00 -16.60
N GLU A 400 -4.69 6.93 -15.94
CA GLU A 400 -4.09 7.81 -14.93
C GLU A 400 -3.52 7.00 -13.75
N GLY A 401 -4.21 5.97 -13.29
CA GLY A 401 -3.75 5.10 -12.20
C GLY A 401 -2.47 4.34 -12.54
N LEU A 402 -2.39 3.77 -13.75
CA LEU A 402 -1.19 3.10 -14.26
C LEU A 402 0.01 4.04 -14.25
N ILE A 403 -0.13 5.19 -14.90
CA ILE A 403 0.98 6.11 -15.11
C ILE A 403 1.39 6.78 -13.80
N ALA A 404 0.43 7.19 -12.96
CA ALA A 404 0.72 7.77 -11.65
C ALA A 404 1.51 6.82 -10.74
N ARG A 405 1.15 5.52 -10.73
CA ARG A 405 1.90 4.49 -10.01
C ARG A 405 3.32 4.35 -10.58
N ALA A 406 3.44 4.24 -11.90
CA ALA A 406 4.72 4.05 -12.55
C ALA A 406 5.67 5.26 -12.36
N ASP A 407 5.16 6.49 -12.47
CA ASP A 407 5.91 7.73 -12.24
C ASP A 407 6.40 7.84 -10.78
N ALA A 408 5.53 7.52 -9.80
CA ALA A 408 5.91 7.56 -8.38
C ALA A 408 6.97 6.49 -8.03
N SER A 409 6.85 5.28 -8.60
CA SER A 409 7.86 4.24 -8.45
C SER A 409 9.18 4.59 -9.15
N LEU A 410 9.12 5.32 -10.26
CA LEU A 410 10.31 5.82 -10.95
C LEU A 410 11.07 6.85 -10.10
N ASP A 411 10.37 7.84 -9.51
CA ASP A 411 10.97 8.79 -8.57
C ASP A 411 11.60 8.09 -7.35
N TYR A 412 10.93 7.05 -6.82
CA TYR A 412 11.48 6.22 -5.75
C TYR A 412 12.76 5.49 -6.19
N PHE A 413 12.77 4.87 -7.36
CA PHE A 413 13.93 4.09 -7.82
C PHE A 413 15.12 4.95 -8.25
N ASP A 414 14.87 6.15 -8.79
CA ASP A 414 15.90 7.17 -8.99
C ASP A 414 16.57 7.51 -7.65
N TYR A 415 15.78 7.76 -6.59
CA TYR A 415 16.29 8.00 -5.24
C TYR A 415 17.08 6.80 -4.70
N ALA A 416 16.50 5.59 -4.76
CA ALA A 416 17.11 4.39 -4.21
C ALA A 416 18.45 4.10 -4.88
N MET A 417 18.55 4.25 -6.20
CA MET A 417 19.81 4.10 -6.93
C MET A 417 20.87 5.11 -6.46
N GLY A 418 20.49 6.39 -6.32
CA GLY A 418 21.41 7.42 -5.81
C GLY A 418 21.89 7.12 -4.39
N ALA A 419 20.97 6.74 -3.50
CA ALA A 419 21.28 6.44 -2.10
C ALA A 419 22.14 5.17 -1.92
N LEU A 420 21.99 4.17 -2.79
CA LEU A 420 22.78 2.94 -2.71
C LEU A 420 24.21 3.10 -3.22
N ARG A 421 24.44 4.05 -4.13
CA ARG A 421 25.75 4.34 -4.73
C ARG A 421 26.57 5.39 -3.97
N ALA A 422 25.93 6.16 -3.10
CA ALA A 422 26.60 7.01 -2.11
C ALA A 422 27.22 6.16 -1.00
#